data_AF-A0A2U8PLZ5-F1
#
_entry.id   AF-A0A2U8PLZ5-F1
#
_cell.length_a   1.000
_cell.length_b   1.000
_cell.length_c   1.000
_cell.angle_alpha   90.00
_cell.angle_beta   90.00
_cell.angle_gamma   90.00
#
_symmetry.space_group_name_H-M   'P 1'
#
loop_
_entity.id
_entity.type
_entity.pdbx_description
1 polymer ?
#
loop_
_entity_poly.entity_id
_entity_poly.type
_entity_poly.pdbx_seq_one_letter_code
_entity_poly.pdbx_strand_id
1 'polypeptide(L)'
;MACLEAGAQPVYDATSLMLSDESHKEPRRLIVADCGGLWMSTPADRQRMAASILSFEARRDKQGRLTVYKLPSDDGGGTYEVAGINERFHPEEARMLADLIEAGQFQEAERRACEIIATYTDGVSTWSKTPAIECYLRDCCFNRGPRGAARILQRALGVPDSGVIDAAGRTLVADREDDTLELLQDLRTAREQYERDVAKRNETSKFWKGLINRWNNALNVAKSFITSSSEEIDVTDTQIESPNVIPQARGFSATRAATNAMVMSGGGVAMEIVPVAEAPALSPGESTRPVTLRALRLGSQGPLVKAWQSFLQGQHFDPGGLDGEFGDKTQAATSAFQAANGLTSDGVAGRQTIIKAMQLGFELIEEPASDMTGSNFPPRPDFPPLENTAARQAVFGAFNFVADPRPDNRENIRILGTWERDNIVSVPIPQLRKALGAQAPASMRFHKLAAGQLKALWEDWERANLLDRILSYDGSFVPRFIRGSTTQLSNHAFGSAFDINADENPLGARPVLVGHRGSVRELVSIANRHGFYWGGHFGSRPDGMHFEIAFIQRSNEIA
;
A
#
# COMPACT_ATOMS: atom_id res chain seq x y z
N MET A 1 66.61 -25.28 -15.79
CA MET A 1 67.27 -24.05 -16.27
C MET A 1 66.18 -23.17 -16.90
N ALA A 2 65.34 -22.43 -16.17
CA ALA A 2 65.51 -21.61 -14.96
C ALA A 2 65.97 -20.16 -15.24
N CYS A 3 65.31 -19.22 -14.54
CA CYS A 3 65.77 -17.89 -14.12
C CYS A 3 65.80 -16.73 -15.14
N LEU A 4 64.80 -15.83 -15.04
CA LEU A 4 64.85 -14.42 -14.53
C LEU A 4 63.64 -13.63 -15.12
N GLU A 5 62.65 -13.17 -14.33
CA GLU A 5 62.57 -11.91 -13.56
C GLU A 5 62.52 -10.63 -14.44
N ALA A 6 61.87 -9.49 -14.12
CA ALA A 6 60.80 -9.08 -13.18
C ALA A 6 60.35 -7.63 -13.60
N GLY A 7 59.25 -6.99 -13.17
CA GLY A 7 58.13 -7.38 -12.30
C GLY A 7 57.68 -6.22 -11.38
N ALA A 8 56.54 -5.55 -11.64
CA ALA A 8 56.05 -4.43 -10.81
C ALA A 8 54.51 -4.39 -10.63
N GLN A 9 54.06 -4.72 -9.41
CA GLN A 9 52.72 -4.47 -8.87
C GLN A 9 52.91 -3.77 -7.51
N PRO A 10 52.19 -2.69 -7.18
CA PRO A 10 52.29 -2.07 -5.87
C PRO A 10 51.46 -2.84 -4.83
N VAL A 11 52.16 -3.46 -3.89
CA VAL A 11 51.60 -3.94 -2.61
C VAL A 11 51.25 -2.72 -1.75
N TYR A 12 50.14 -2.79 -0.99
CA TYR A 12 50.01 -2.01 0.23
C TYR A 12 49.74 -2.91 1.44
N ASP A 13 50.54 -2.64 2.46
CA ASP A 13 50.75 -3.46 3.66
C ASP A 13 49.66 -3.24 4.71
N ALA A 14 49.47 -4.24 5.57
CA ALA A 14 48.57 -4.21 6.71
C ALA A 14 49.32 -4.62 7.98
N THR A 15 49.82 -3.64 8.75
CA THR A 15 50.23 -3.89 10.14
C THR A 15 49.97 -2.71 11.09
N SER A 16 49.27 -3.04 12.18
CA SER A 16 49.41 -2.50 13.54
C SER A 16 49.29 -0.99 13.81
N LEU A 17 48.21 -0.61 14.50
CA LEU A 17 48.33 0.15 15.74
C LEU A 17 47.20 -0.23 16.71
N MET A 18 47.54 -0.60 17.95
CA MET A 18 46.57 -0.86 19.01
C MET A 18 46.33 0.38 19.89
N LEU A 19 45.06 0.56 20.27
CA LEU A 19 44.57 1.15 21.53
C LEU A 19 45.24 2.44 22.07
N SER A 20 44.55 3.58 21.98
CA SER A 20 44.29 4.41 23.17
C SER A 20 43.12 5.41 23.02
N ASP A 21 42.24 5.35 24.01
CA ASP A 21 41.44 6.42 24.63
C ASP A 21 40.22 7.08 23.95
N GLU A 22 39.23 7.41 24.81
CA GLU A 22 38.04 8.19 24.48
C GLU A 22 38.23 9.66 24.87
N SER A 23 38.13 10.59 23.91
CA SER A 23 37.49 11.90 24.11
C SER A 23 37.48 12.75 22.83
N HIS A 24 36.47 13.62 22.73
CA HIS A 24 36.31 14.71 21.75
C HIS A 24 36.18 14.34 20.26
N LYS A 25 34.94 14.45 19.75
CA LYS A 25 34.64 14.57 18.31
C LYS A 25 34.29 16.01 17.97
N GLU A 26 35.13 16.68 17.19
CA GLU A 26 34.75 17.92 16.49
C GLU A 26 33.92 17.62 15.22
N PRO A 27 33.02 18.52 14.80
CA PRO A 27 32.27 18.37 13.56
C PRO A 27 33.13 18.72 12.33
N ARG A 28 33.44 17.73 11.49
CA ARG A 28 34.11 17.97 10.21
C ARG A 28 33.11 18.52 9.18
N ARG A 29 33.29 19.78 8.75
CA ARG A 29 32.65 20.32 7.53
C ARG A 29 33.00 19.43 6.33
N LEU A 30 31.98 18.94 5.63
CA LEU A 30 32.15 18.25 4.35
C LEU A 30 32.08 19.29 3.22
N ILE A 31 33.24 19.68 2.68
CA ILE A 31 33.28 20.48 1.45
C ILE A 31 33.01 19.53 0.29
N VAL A 32 31.85 19.66 -0.34
CA VAL A 32 31.56 18.98 -1.61
C VAL A 32 32.23 19.80 -2.71
N ALA A 33 33.22 19.22 -3.39
CA ALA A 33 33.84 19.82 -4.56
C ALA A 33 32.85 19.77 -5.74
N ASP A 34 32.79 20.86 -6.50
CA ASP A 34 31.92 21.00 -7.65
C ASP A 34 32.41 20.09 -8.80
N CYS A 35 31.66 19.03 -9.07
CA CYS A 35 31.93 18.06 -10.12
C CYS A 35 30.78 18.13 -11.14
N GLY A 36 30.94 18.97 -12.17
CA GLY A 36 29.93 19.21 -13.20
C GLY A 36 29.57 17.96 -14.02
N GLY A 37 28.54 17.25 -13.58
CA GLY A 37 27.90 16.14 -14.28
C GLY A 37 26.37 16.23 -14.09
N LEU A 38 25.61 15.79 -15.09
CA LEU A 38 24.17 16.05 -15.21
C LEU A 38 23.38 15.76 -13.92
N TRP A 39 22.77 16.81 -13.34
CA TRP A 39 21.71 16.66 -12.36
C TRP A 39 20.40 16.37 -13.11
N MET A 40 19.81 15.18 -12.90
CA MET A 40 18.54 14.82 -13.55
C MET A 40 17.29 15.24 -12.75
N SER A 41 17.39 15.42 -11.43
CA SER A 41 16.32 16.06 -10.65
C SER A 41 16.39 17.59 -10.78
N THR A 42 15.25 18.21 -11.09
CA THR A 42 15.20 19.68 -11.23
C THR A 42 15.37 20.36 -9.87
N PRO A 43 15.72 21.66 -9.81
CA PRO A 43 15.68 22.43 -8.57
C PRO A 43 14.31 22.37 -7.87
N ALA A 44 13.22 22.29 -8.64
CA ALA A 44 11.87 22.11 -8.11
C ALA A 44 11.69 20.72 -7.47
N ASP A 45 12.19 19.65 -8.09
CA ASP A 45 12.17 18.30 -7.51
C ASP A 45 12.95 18.23 -6.21
N ARG A 46 14.17 18.79 -6.18
CA ARG A 46 14.99 18.87 -4.97
C ARG A 46 14.27 19.60 -3.83
N GLN A 47 13.55 20.68 -4.14
CA GLN A 47 12.69 21.37 -3.17
C GLN A 47 11.49 20.51 -2.72
N ARG A 48 10.80 19.80 -3.64
CA ARG A 48 9.70 18.88 -3.30
C ARG A 48 10.17 17.75 -2.39
N MET A 49 11.33 17.14 -2.68
CA MET A 49 11.95 16.10 -1.85
C MET A 49 12.28 16.64 -0.45
N ALA A 50 12.94 17.80 -0.34
CA ALA A 50 13.29 18.40 0.94
C ALA A 50 12.05 18.80 1.76
N ALA A 51 11.00 19.32 1.12
CA ALA A 51 9.73 19.61 1.77
C ALA A 51 9.03 18.36 2.33
N SER A 52 9.17 17.20 1.67
CA SER A 52 8.64 15.94 2.21
C SER A 52 9.37 15.50 3.48
N ILE A 53 10.70 15.58 3.49
CA ILE A 53 11.54 15.29 4.67
C ILE A 53 11.19 16.26 5.80
N LEU A 54 11.09 17.57 5.51
CA LEU A 54 10.63 18.59 6.45
C LEU A 54 9.26 18.22 7.06
N SER A 55 8.31 17.73 6.25
CA SER A 55 6.99 17.33 6.76
C SER A 55 7.03 16.15 7.74
N PHE A 56 8.05 15.28 7.65
CA PHE A 56 8.23 14.13 8.53
C PHE A 56 9.02 14.44 9.81
N GLU A 57 9.84 15.51 9.81
CA GLU A 57 10.66 15.93 10.96
C GLU A 57 10.05 17.10 11.75
N ALA A 58 9.28 17.96 11.09
CA ALA A 58 8.79 19.20 11.67
C ALA A 58 7.79 18.96 12.82
N ARG A 59 8.15 19.45 14.01
CA ARG A 59 7.16 19.71 15.06
C ARG A 59 6.45 21.02 14.77
N ARG A 60 5.12 20.99 14.84
CA ARG A 60 4.24 22.10 14.49
C ARG A 60 3.31 22.47 15.64
N ASP A 61 2.95 23.74 15.72
CA ASP A 61 1.94 24.23 16.67
C ASP A 61 0.51 23.91 16.19
N LYS A 62 -0.50 24.36 16.97
CA LYS A 62 -1.93 24.16 16.65
C LYS A 62 -2.37 24.90 15.38
N GLN A 63 -1.57 25.83 14.88
CA GLN A 63 -1.79 26.60 13.66
C GLN A 63 -0.97 26.01 12.49
N GLY A 64 -0.28 24.89 12.69
CA GLY A 64 0.52 24.21 11.68
C GLY A 64 1.92 24.82 11.46
N ARG A 65 2.35 25.80 12.25
CA ARG A 65 3.62 26.54 12.06
C ARG A 65 4.78 25.81 12.71
N LEU A 66 6.00 25.96 12.19
CA LEU A 66 7.20 25.36 12.80
C LEU A 66 7.41 25.82 14.25
N THR A 67 7.93 24.91 15.07
CA THR A 67 8.25 25.15 16.48
C THR A 67 9.67 24.71 16.79
N VAL A 68 10.33 25.45 17.69
CA VAL A 68 11.60 25.04 18.30
C VAL A 68 11.32 23.94 19.32
N TYR A 69 11.89 22.76 19.12
CA TYR A 69 11.73 21.64 20.06
C TYR A 69 12.93 21.56 21.00
N LYS A 70 12.69 21.75 22.30
CA LYS A 70 13.72 21.55 23.33
C LYS A 70 13.92 20.04 23.56
N LEU A 71 15.17 19.62 23.46
CA LEU A 71 15.56 18.23 23.63
C LEU A 71 15.82 17.92 25.12
N PRO A 72 15.57 16.68 25.59
CA PRO A 72 15.95 16.28 26.94
C PRO A 72 17.48 16.37 27.12
N SER A 73 17.91 16.88 28.27
CA SER A 73 19.33 17.04 28.64
C SER A 73 20.15 15.75 28.59
N ASP A 74 19.48 14.59 28.64
CA ASP A 74 20.08 13.31 28.99
C ASP A 74 20.35 12.41 27.77
N ASP A 75 19.90 12.80 26.57
CA ASP A 75 20.01 12.01 25.32
C ASP A 75 21.28 12.35 24.51
N GLY A 76 22.10 13.29 24.99
CA GLY A 76 23.29 13.78 24.27
C GLY A 76 23.00 14.50 22.95
N GLY A 77 21.73 14.74 22.62
CA GLY A 77 21.28 15.35 21.36
C GLY A 77 21.37 16.87 21.29
N GLY A 78 22.18 17.54 22.11
CA GLY A 78 22.16 19.01 22.20
C GLY A 78 20.92 19.57 22.90
N THR A 79 20.71 20.89 22.81
CA THR A 79 19.69 21.57 23.63
C THR A 79 18.34 21.71 22.94
N TYR A 80 18.33 21.87 21.61
CA TYR A 80 17.11 21.99 20.82
C TYR A 80 17.35 21.61 19.35
N GLU A 81 16.24 21.42 18.64
CA GLU A 81 16.21 21.24 17.20
C GLU A 81 15.04 22.02 16.57
N VAL A 82 15.16 22.34 15.29
CA VAL A 82 14.05 22.81 14.45
C VAL A 82 14.00 21.89 13.23
N ALA A 83 12.86 21.23 13.00
CA ALA A 83 12.69 20.32 11.87
C ALA A 83 13.78 19.21 11.76
N GLY A 84 14.20 18.64 12.88
CA GLY A 84 15.29 17.65 12.94
C GLY A 84 16.70 18.23 12.71
N ILE A 85 16.82 19.53 12.39
CA ILE A 85 18.10 20.23 12.32
C ILE A 85 18.52 20.57 13.75
N ASN A 86 19.52 19.83 14.22
CA ASN A 86 19.91 19.74 15.61
C ASN A 86 21.06 20.70 15.94
N GLU A 87 20.92 21.52 16.99
CA GLU A 87 21.90 22.56 17.32
C GLU A 87 23.31 22.01 17.58
N ARG A 88 23.46 20.81 18.16
CA ARG A 88 24.78 20.23 18.44
C ARG A 88 25.59 19.93 17.17
N PHE A 89 24.91 19.62 16.06
CA PHE A 89 25.53 19.23 14.80
C PHE A 89 25.47 20.34 13.73
N HIS A 90 24.49 21.25 13.85
CA HIS A 90 24.20 22.35 12.93
C HIS A 90 23.90 23.66 13.72
N PRO A 91 24.88 24.21 14.47
CA PRO A 91 24.66 25.30 15.43
C PRO A 91 24.43 26.68 14.82
N GLU A 92 24.73 26.87 13.53
CA GLU A 92 24.44 28.11 12.79
C GLU A 92 23.02 28.04 12.22
N GLU A 93 22.68 26.91 11.60
CA GLU A 93 21.41 26.65 10.95
C GLU A 93 20.26 26.54 11.96
N ALA A 94 20.41 25.76 13.03
CA ALA A 94 19.37 25.58 14.04
C ALA A 94 19.03 26.91 14.75
N ARG A 95 20.05 27.74 15.01
CA ARG A 95 19.90 29.06 15.63
C ARG A 95 19.20 30.04 14.71
N MET A 96 19.62 30.16 13.46
CA MET A 96 18.92 30.97 12.45
C MET A 96 17.43 30.61 12.34
N LEU A 97 17.10 29.31 12.37
CA LEU A 97 15.71 28.85 12.34
C LEU A 97 14.93 29.19 13.62
N ALA A 98 15.57 29.11 14.79
CA ALA A 98 14.98 29.53 16.06
C ALA A 98 14.71 31.04 16.09
N ASP A 99 15.68 31.86 15.67
CA ASP A 99 15.58 33.32 15.60
C ASP A 99 14.43 33.75 14.68
N LEU A 100 14.26 33.11 13.51
CA LEU A 100 13.14 33.34 12.59
C LEU A 100 11.78 32.97 13.21
N ILE A 101 11.71 31.88 13.99
CA ILE A 101 10.48 31.47 14.67
C ILE A 101 10.12 32.43 15.80
N GLU A 102 11.10 32.91 16.57
CA GLU A 102 10.90 33.91 17.64
C GLU A 102 10.49 35.27 17.07
N ALA A 103 11.05 35.67 15.92
CA ALA A 103 10.62 36.85 15.16
C ALA A 103 9.24 36.70 14.47
N GLY A 104 8.59 35.53 14.56
CA GLY A 104 7.30 35.25 13.94
C GLY A 104 7.34 35.06 12.42
N GLN A 105 8.53 34.88 11.83
CA GLN A 105 8.76 34.75 10.39
C GLN A 105 8.65 33.28 9.94
N PHE A 106 7.55 32.60 10.32
CA PHE A 106 7.38 31.15 10.16
C PHE A 106 7.53 30.63 8.72
N GLN A 107 7.05 31.39 7.73
CA GLN A 107 7.16 31.02 6.31
C GLN A 107 8.61 31.04 5.81
N GLU A 108 9.40 32.02 6.26
CA GLU A 108 10.83 32.10 5.97
C GLU A 108 11.59 30.98 6.70
N ALA A 109 11.22 30.68 7.95
CA ALA A 109 11.78 29.52 8.68
C ALA A 109 11.54 28.19 7.93
N GLU A 110 10.35 27.97 7.36
CA GLU A 110 10.07 26.79 6.53
C GLU A 110 10.92 26.76 5.26
N ARG A 111 11.00 27.87 4.53
CA ARG A 111 11.81 27.98 3.31
C ARG A 111 13.28 27.67 3.59
N ARG A 112 13.86 28.27 4.64
CA ARG A 112 15.25 28.04 5.05
C ARG A 112 15.47 26.61 5.51
N ALA A 113 14.53 26.00 6.24
CA ALA A 113 14.64 24.60 6.66
C ALA A 113 14.67 23.64 5.45
N CYS A 114 13.79 23.86 4.45
CA CYS A 114 13.85 23.12 3.18
C CYS A 114 15.20 23.27 2.47
N GLU A 115 15.74 24.49 2.38
CA GLU A 115 17.03 24.75 1.72
C GLU A 115 18.20 24.05 2.42
N ILE A 116 18.21 24.03 3.75
CA ILE A 116 19.21 23.30 4.55
C ILE A 116 19.10 21.79 4.30
N ILE A 117 17.89 21.22 4.32
CA ILE A 117 17.65 19.79 4.06
C ILE A 117 18.07 19.39 2.64
N ALA A 118 17.73 20.20 1.64
CA ALA A 118 18.14 19.99 0.26
C ALA A 118 19.67 19.96 0.15
N THR A 119 20.33 21.00 0.65
CA THR A 119 21.80 21.16 0.60
C THR A 119 22.53 20.01 1.31
N TYR A 120 22.08 19.63 2.52
CA TYR A 120 22.68 18.54 3.29
C TYR A 120 22.60 17.18 2.59
N THR A 121 21.55 16.95 1.80
CA THR A 121 21.29 15.67 1.14
C THR A 121 21.79 15.61 -0.31
N ASP A 122 22.36 16.69 -0.85
CA ASP A 122 22.72 16.78 -2.27
C ASP A 122 23.77 15.77 -2.74
N GLY A 123 24.63 15.24 -1.86
CA GLY A 123 25.57 14.18 -2.24
C GLY A 123 24.89 12.94 -2.85
N VAL A 124 23.62 12.72 -2.53
CA VAL A 124 22.79 11.62 -3.05
C VAL A 124 22.41 11.79 -4.52
N SER A 125 22.32 13.02 -5.04
CA SER A 125 21.93 13.27 -6.45
C SER A 125 22.90 12.66 -7.46
N THR A 126 24.12 12.34 -7.02
CA THR A 126 25.15 11.69 -7.83
C THR A 126 25.03 10.16 -7.88
N TRP A 127 24.08 9.53 -7.16
CA TRP A 127 24.04 8.07 -6.99
C TRP A 127 23.04 7.35 -7.90
N SER A 128 22.01 8.03 -8.42
CA SER A 128 20.97 7.48 -9.29
C SER A 128 20.50 8.54 -10.29
N LYS A 129 20.10 8.13 -11.50
CA LYS A 129 19.49 9.02 -12.50
C LYS A 129 17.98 9.22 -12.27
N THR A 130 17.39 8.39 -11.40
CA THR A 130 15.94 8.28 -11.20
C THR A 130 15.46 9.11 -10.00
N PRO A 131 14.64 10.17 -10.19
CA PRO A 131 14.22 11.05 -9.09
C PRO A 131 13.48 10.34 -7.94
N ALA A 132 12.76 9.26 -8.22
CA ALA A 132 12.12 8.43 -7.21
C ALA A 132 13.13 7.76 -6.26
N ILE A 133 14.21 7.19 -6.81
CA ILE A 133 15.30 6.57 -6.05
C ILE A 133 16.06 7.62 -5.24
N GLU A 134 16.39 8.77 -5.87
CA GLU A 134 17.01 9.90 -5.20
C GLU A 134 16.17 10.38 -4.00
N CYS A 135 14.85 10.57 -4.18
CA CYS A 135 13.95 11.00 -3.12
C CYS A 135 14.02 10.10 -1.88
N TYR A 136 13.97 8.77 -2.07
CA TYR A 136 14.03 7.83 -0.95
C TYR A 136 15.39 7.85 -0.24
N LEU A 137 16.47 7.95 -1.01
CA LEU A 137 17.83 8.00 -0.49
C LEU A 137 18.16 9.31 0.23
N ARG A 138 17.57 10.45 -0.18
CA ARG A 138 17.70 11.73 0.53
C ARG A 138 17.11 11.65 1.94
N ASP A 139 15.94 11.04 2.13
CA ASP A 139 15.38 10.82 3.48
C ASP A 139 16.25 9.88 4.33
N CYS A 140 16.83 8.84 3.72
CA CYS A 140 17.82 7.98 4.37
C CYS A 140 19.08 8.77 4.78
N CYS A 141 19.56 9.67 3.93
CA CYS A 141 20.73 10.51 4.15
C CYS A 141 20.49 11.51 5.28
N PHE A 142 19.32 12.14 5.33
CA PHE A 142 18.97 13.02 6.45
C PHE A 142 18.94 12.27 7.80
N ASN A 143 18.36 11.07 7.83
CA ASN A 143 18.19 10.28 9.06
C ASN A 143 19.45 9.58 9.57
N ARG A 144 20.39 9.23 8.68
CA ARG A 144 21.55 8.36 8.97
C ARG A 144 22.89 8.88 8.43
N GLY A 145 22.91 10.10 7.90
CA GLY A 145 24.05 10.69 7.21
C GLY A 145 24.36 10.00 5.87
N PRO A 146 25.25 10.60 5.05
CA PRO A 146 25.60 10.06 3.73
C PRO A 146 26.11 8.61 3.78
N ARG A 147 26.99 8.28 4.75
CA ARG A 147 27.49 6.91 4.91
C ARG A 147 26.39 5.90 5.27
N GLY A 148 25.40 6.30 6.06
CA GLY A 148 24.26 5.44 6.40
C GLY A 148 23.39 5.15 5.17
N ALA A 149 23.07 6.18 4.39
CA ALA A 149 22.32 6.04 3.14
C ALA A 149 23.06 5.17 2.11
N ALA A 150 24.37 5.35 1.95
CA ALA A 150 25.20 4.53 1.08
C ALA A 150 25.17 3.05 1.48
N ARG A 151 25.23 2.73 2.78
CA ARG A 151 25.10 1.35 3.28
C ARG A 151 23.73 0.75 3.04
N ILE A 152 22.67 1.54 3.14
CA ILE A 152 21.29 1.12 2.81
C ILE A 152 21.17 0.80 1.32
N LEU A 153 21.72 1.66 0.45
CA LEU A 153 21.74 1.43 -1.00
C LEU A 153 22.52 0.16 -1.36
N GLN A 154 23.72 -0.02 -0.83
CA GLN A 154 24.54 -1.21 -1.07
C GLN A 154 23.84 -2.51 -0.63
N ARG A 155 23.16 -2.48 0.53
CA ARG A 155 22.32 -3.61 1.00
C ARG A 155 21.15 -3.91 0.06
N ALA A 156 20.50 -2.89 -0.51
CA ALA A 156 19.43 -3.06 -1.50
C ALA A 156 19.95 -3.64 -2.83
N LEU A 157 21.17 -3.28 -3.23
CA LEU A 157 21.86 -3.84 -4.39
C LEU A 157 22.47 -5.23 -4.13
N GLY A 158 22.38 -5.77 -2.91
CA GLY A 158 22.95 -7.07 -2.55
C GLY A 158 24.48 -7.10 -2.44
N VAL A 159 25.15 -5.94 -2.33
CA VAL A 159 26.62 -5.82 -2.26
C VAL A 159 27.12 -5.42 -0.86
N PRO A 160 28.41 -5.64 -0.54
CA PRO A 160 28.98 -5.30 0.77
C PRO A 160 28.81 -3.81 1.13
N ASP A 161 28.41 -3.55 2.39
CA ASP A 161 27.99 -2.22 2.84
C ASP A 161 29.14 -1.34 3.34
N SER A 162 30.08 -1.03 2.45
CA SER A 162 31.26 -0.18 2.73
C SER A 162 30.92 1.27 3.14
N GLY A 163 29.72 1.75 2.79
CA GLY A 163 29.27 3.12 3.03
C GLY A 163 29.87 4.17 2.11
N VAL A 164 30.39 3.74 0.95
CA VAL A 164 30.91 4.61 -0.12
C VAL A 164 30.35 4.14 -1.46
N ILE A 165 29.67 5.04 -2.18
CA ILE A 165 29.17 4.79 -3.54
C ILE A 165 30.23 5.26 -4.54
N ASP A 166 31.05 4.33 -5.01
CA ASP A 166 32.05 4.56 -6.05
C ASP A 166 31.46 4.39 -7.47
N ALA A 167 32.31 4.33 -8.50
CA ALA A 167 31.87 4.16 -9.88
C ALA A 167 31.16 2.82 -10.12
N ALA A 168 31.65 1.73 -9.53
CA ALA A 168 31.02 0.41 -9.66
C ALA A 168 29.67 0.37 -8.94
N GLY A 169 29.58 1.01 -7.76
CA GLY A 169 28.32 1.23 -7.05
C GLY A 169 27.30 1.98 -7.90
N ARG A 170 27.69 3.04 -8.62
CA ARG A 170 26.80 3.77 -9.53
C ARG A 170 26.36 2.94 -10.74
N THR A 171 27.24 2.13 -11.32
CA THR A 171 26.85 1.21 -12.40
C THR A 171 25.78 0.23 -11.93
N LEU A 172 25.93 -0.38 -10.75
CA LEU A 172 24.93 -1.29 -10.19
C LEU A 172 23.57 -0.61 -9.88
N VAL A 173 23.58 0.69 -9.57
CA VAL A 173 22.33 1.47 -9.49
C VAL A 173 21.73 1.65 -10.89
N ALA A 174 22.54 2.03 -11.87
CA ALA A 174 22.10 2.23 -13.24
C ALA A 174 21.52 0.97 -13.88
N ASP A 175 22.06 -0.21 -13.54
CA ASP A 175 21.59 -1.51 -14.00
C ASP A 175 20.26 -1.96 -13.34
N ARG A 176 19.89 -1.38 -12.18
CA ARG A 176 18.67 -1.75 -11.41
C ARG A 176 17.60 -0.67 -11.33
N GLU A 177 17.91 0.58 -11.64
CA GLU A 177 16.96 1.69 -11.50
C GLU A 177 15.90 1.71 -12.60
N ASP A 178 16.09 0.96 -13.70
CA ASP A 178 15.06 0.72 -14.72
C ASP A 178 13.87 -0.05 -14.10
N ASP A 179 14.12 -0.99 -13.16
CA ASP A 179 13.12 -1.61 -12.28
C ASP A 179 12.87 -0.75 -11.02
N THR A 180 12.61 0.56 -11.22
CA THR A 180 12.50 1.58 -10.15
C THR A 180 11.64 1.14 -8.96
N LEU A 181 10.49 0.51 -9.21
CA LEU A 181 9.54 0.11 -8.16
C LEU A 181 10.05 -1.06 -7.31
N GLU A 182 10.87 -1.95 -7.86
CA GLU A 182 11.52 -3.04 -7.14
C GLU A 182 12.68 -2.49 -6.30
N LEU A 183 13.56 -1.68 -6.90
CA LEU A 183 14.69 -1.07 -6.19
C LEU A 183 14.23 -0.18 -5.01
N LEU A 184 13.08 0.50 -5.13
CA LEU A 184 12.46 1.21 -4.00
C LEU A 184 11.99 0.28 -2.85
N GLN A 185 11.48 -0.91 -3.16
CA GLN A 185 11.08 -1.89 -2.15
C GLN A 185 12.29 -2.52 -1.46
N ASP A 186 13.35 -2.80 -2.23
CA ASP A 186 14.63 -3.26 -1.69
C ASP A 186 15.28 -2.20 -0.80
N LEU A 187 15.26 -0.93 -1.20
CA LEU A 187 15.71 0.19 -0.37
C LEU A 187 14.94 0.31 0.94
N ARG A 188 13.61 0.10 0.91
CA ARG A 188 12.78 0.08 2.12
C ARG A 188 13.13 -1.10 3.03
N THR A 189 13.39 -2.27 2.48
CA THR A 189 13.77 -3.48 3.22
C THR A 189 15.18 -3.34 3.82
N ALA A 190 16.14 -2.87 3.01
CA ALA A 190 17.52 -2.62 3.39
C ALA A 190 17.64 -1.55 4.49
N ARG A 191 16.79 -0.52 4.48
CA ARG A 191 16.73 0.50 5.54
C ARG A 191 16.36 -0.09 6.89
N GLU A 192 15.35 -0.95 6.93
CA GLU A 192 14.94 -1.62 8.15
C GLU A 192 16.02 -2.61 8.64
N GLN A 193 16.67 -3.32 7.73
CA GLN A 193 17.78 -4.22 8.09
C GLN A 193 19.01 -3.45 8.62
N TYR A 194 19.31 -2.28 8.04
CA TYR A 194 20.35 -1.38 8.55
C TYR A 194 20.06 -0.89 9.98
N GLU A 195 18.79 -0.61 10.30
CA GLU A 195 18.38 -0.16 11.64
C GLU A 195 18.57 -1.25 12.69
N ARG A 196 18.28 -2.50 12.33
CA ARG A 196 18.53 -3.70 13.15
C ARG A 196 20.02 -3.93 13.37
N ASP A 197 20.80 -3.93 12.29
CA ASP A 197 22.19 -4.37 12.32
C ASP A 197 23.17 -3.30 12.79
N VAL A 198 22.93 -2.04 12.42
CA VAL A 198 23.87 -0.92 12.61
C VAL A 198 23.37 0.03 13.68
N ALA A 199 22.13 0.50 13.60
CA ALA A 199 21.56 1.38 14.63
C ALA A 199 21.16 0.64 15.93
N LYS A 200 21.19 -0.70 15.91
CA LYS A 200 20.76 -1.60 17.00
C LYS A 200 19.34 -1.33 17.51
N ARG A 201 18.48 -0.79 16.62
CA ARG A 201 17.06 -0.54 16.87
C ARG A 201 16.27 -1.69 16.26
N ASN A 202 15.33 -2.23 17.02
CA ASN A 202 14.45 -3.32 16.59
C ASN A 202 13.07 -3.14 17.24
N GLU A 203 12.21 -4.15 17.13
CA GLU A 203 10.82 -4.15 17.62
C GLU A 203 10.69 -3.76 19.11
N THR A 204 11.72 -3.93 19.95
CA THR A 204 11.69 -3.53 21.37
C THR A 204 11.91 -2.03 21.60
N SER A 205 12.34 -1.27 20.57
CA SER A 205 12.49 0.17 20.68
C SER A 205 11.13 0.86 20.68
N LYS A 206 10.86 1.72 21.67
CA LYS A 206 9.63 2.53 21.76
C LYS A 206 9.35 3.39 20.50
N PHE A 207 10.38 3.64 19.68
CA PHE A 207 10.28 4.42 18.44
C PHE A 207 10.01 3.55 17.19
N TRP A 208 10.08 2.22 17.28
CA TRP A 208 10.06 1.32 16.11
C TRP A 208 8.81 1.45 15.24
N LYS A 209 7.62 1.50 15.86
CA LYS A 209 6.34 1.68 15.13
C LYS A 209 6.31 3.02 14.37
N GLY A 210 6.85 4.09 14.95
CA GLY A 210 6.96 5.40 14.30
C GLY A 210 7.97 5.43 13.15
N LEU A 211 9.11 4.74 13.32
CA LEU A 211 10.13 4.59 12.29
C LEU A 211 9.60 3.83 11.06
N ILE A 212 8.90 2.71 11.25
CA ILE A 212 8.23 1.97 10.15
C ILE A 212 7.28 2.88 9.36
N ASN A 213 6.41 3.61 10.06
CA ASN A 213 5.47 4.54 9.43
C ASN A 213 6.19 5.61 8.60
N ARG A 214 7.28 6.17 9.13
CA ARG A 214 8.10 7.14 8.38
C ARG A 214 8.68 6.53 7.10
N TRP A 215 9.29 5.35 7.19
CA TRP A 215 9.92 4.71 6.03
C TRP A 215 8.91 4.34 4.94
N ASN A 216 7.68 3.97 5.33
CA ASN A 216 6.57 3.73 4.41
C ASN A 216 6.06 5.04 3.78
N ASN A 217 5.99 6.14 4.54
CA ASN A 217 5.64 7.45 4.00
C ASN A 217 6.69 7.98 3.01
N ALA A 218 7.98 7.83 3.32
CA ALA A 218 9.08 8.16 2.42
C ALA A 218 9.03 7.33 1.12
N LEU A 219 8.67 6.04 1.21
CA LEU A 219 8.46 5.18 0.05
C LEU A 219 7.28 5.65 -0.81
N ASN A 220 6.17 6.05 -0.18
CA ASN A 220 4.99 6.57 -0.89
C ASN A 220 5.27 7.90 -1.59
N VAL A 221 6.03 8.80 -0.95
CA VAL A 221 6.48 10.05 -1.62
C VAL A 221 7.44 9.74 -2.76
N ALA A 222 8.42 8.86 -2.57
CA ALA A 222 9.33 8.47 -3.64
C ALA A 222 8.59 7.94 -4.88
N LYS A 223 7.53 7.13 -4.70
CA LYS A 223 6.71 6.62 -5.80
C LYS A 223 6.01 7.72 -6.61
N SER A 224 5.69 8.89 -6.06
CA SER A 224 5.02 9.96 -6.83
C SER A 224 5.93 10.60 -7.88
N PHE A 225 7.25 10.46 -7.74
CA PHE A 225 8.22 10.92 -8.74
C PHE A 225 8.34 9.97 -9.95
N ILE A 226 7.77 8.76 -9.91
CA ILE A 226 7.79 7.81 -11.05
C ILE A 226 6.95 8.34 -12.21
N THR A 227 5.80 8.97 -11.94
CA THR A 227 4.92 9.53 -12.98
C THR A 227 5.35 10.92 -13.46
N SER A 228 6.36 11.53 -12.83
CA SER A 228 6.80 12.90 -13.14
C SER A 228 7.70 13.01 -14.38
N SER A 229 8.17 11.89 -14.95
CA SER A 229 9.19 11.86 -16.00
C SER A 229 8.64 11.76 -17.43
N SER A 230 7.33 11.89 -17.63
CA SER A 230 6.67 11.66 -18.94
C SER A 230 6.08 12.93 -19.58
N GLU A 231 6.30 14.10 -18.98
CA GLU A 231 6.00 15.41 -19.59
C GLU A 231 7.30 16.12 -19.99
N GLU A 232 8.02 15.56 -20.98
CA GLU A 232 8.94 16.39 -21.78
C GLU A 232 8.10 17.33 -22.64
N ILE A 233 7.88 18.53 -22.12
CA ILE A 233 7.41 19.67 -22.91
C ILE A 233 8.57 20.09 -23.83
N ASP A 234 8.34 20.02 -25.13
CA ASP A 234 9.20 20.64 -26.14
C ASP A 234 9.17 22.16 -25.96
N VAL A 235 10.18 22.72 -25.29
CA VAL A 235 10.33 24.17 -25.06
C VAL A 235 11.40 24.73 -26.00
N THR A 236 11.03 24.96 -27.25
CA THR A 236 11.75 25.93 -28.09
C THR A 236 11.40 27.35 -27.68
N ASP A 237 12.23 27.88 -26.78
CA ASP A 237 12.60 29.30 -26.66
C ASP A 237 11.57 30.38 -26.23
N THR A 238 12.10 31.44 -25.64
CA THR A 238 11.53 32.78 -25.37
C THR A 238 10.51 32.98 -24.22
N GLN A 239 11.12 33.31 -23.08
CA GLN A 239 10.92 34.53 -22.27
C GLN A 239 9.81 34.64 -21.22
N ILE A 240 10.25 35.27 -20.12
CA ILE A 240 9.58 35.54 -18.86
C ILE A 240 8.77 36.82 -18.98
N GLU A 241 7.49 36.81 -18.58
CA GLU A 241 6.88 37.89 -17.78
C GLU A 241 5.54 37.46 -17.15
N SER A 242 5.09 38.19 -16.13
CA SER A 242 3.89 37.95 -15.31
C SER A 242 3.52 39.24 -14.57
N PRO A 243 2.27 39.43 -14.06
CA PRO A 243 1.00 38.73 -14.31
C PRO A 243 -0.19 39.72 -14.55
N ASN A 244 -1.43 39.22 -14.41
CA ASN A 244 -2.75 39.90 -14.39
C ASN A 244 -3.43 40.24 -15.74
N VAL A 245 -4.64 39.70 -15.97
CA VAL A 245 -5.94 40.39 -15.88
C VAL A 245 -7.10 39.42 -16.20
N ILE A 246 -8.20 39.54 -15.47
CA ILE A 246 -9.52 38.87 -15.61
C ILE A 246 -10.53 39.98 -16.03
N PRO A 247 -11.68 39.81 -16.75
CA PRO A 247 -12.39 38.62 -17.31
C PRO A 247 -12.98 38.79 -18.77
N GLN A 248 -13.82 37.81 -19.17
CA GLN A 248 -15.08 37.92 -19.98
C GLN A 248 -15.14 37.45 -21.45
N ALA A 249 -15.78 36.28 -21.61
CA ALA A 249 -17.00 36.03 -22.40
C ALA A 249 -17.30 36.81 -23.70
N ARG A 250 -17.25 36.07 -24.83
CA ARG A 250 -18.18 35.99 -25.99
C ARG A 250 -17.54 34.97 -26.96
N GLY A 251 -18.23 34.11 -27.72
CA GLY A 251 -19.65 34.00 -28.04
C GLY A 251 -19.83 34.02 -29.57
N PHE A 252 -20.42 32.97 -30.16
CA PHE A 252 -20.67 32.78 -31.61
C PHE A 252 -19.41 32.57 -32.48
N SER A 253 -19.44 31.89 -33.63
CA SER A 253 -20.40 30.91 -34.21
C SER A 253 -19.71 30.15 -35.36
N ALA A 254 -20.23 28.98 -35.70
CA ALA A 254 -19.86 28.25 -36.92
C ALA A 254 -20.10 29.06 -38.21
N THR A 255 -19.37 28.76 -39.29
CA THR A 255 -19.93 28.00 -40.44
C THR A 255 -18.94 27.74 -41.58
N ARG A 256 -19.05 26.53 -42.17
CA ARG A 256 -18.89 26.19 -43.62
C ARG A 256 -17.52 26.41 -44.30
N ALA A 257 -17.21 25.73 -45.42
CA ALA A 257 -17.61 24.45 -46.01
C ALA A 257 -16.82 24.23 -47.31
N ALA A 258 -16.88 23.00 -47.87
CA ALA A 258 -16.69 22.69 -49.30
C ALA A 258 -15.24 22.82 -49.84
N THR A 259 -14.79 22.06 -50.85
CA THR A 259 -15.29 20.85 -51.55
C THR A 259 -14.13 20.27 -52.36
N ASN A 260 -14.13 18.96 -52.64
CA ASN A 260 -14.11 18.44 -54.02
C ASN A 260 -14.27 16.91 -54.05
N ALA A 261 -14.90 16.41 -55.11
CA ALA A 261 -15.19 14.99 -55.32
C ALA A 261 -15.13 14.62 -56.81
N MET A 262 -14.65 13.41 -57.11
CA MET A 262 -14.81 12.64 -58.35
C MET A 262 -14.33 11.20 -58.00
N VAL A 263 -15.14 10.12 -57.91
CA VAL A 263 -16.02 9.46 -58.91
C VAL A 263 -15.17 8.87 -60.05
N MET A 264 -15.19 7.58 -60.45
CA MET A 264 -16.04 6.38 -60.24
C MET A 264 -15.11 5.11 -60.21
N SER A 265 -15.47 3.82 -60.11
CA SER A 265 -16.73 3.04 -59.98
C SER A 265 -16.43 1.54 -59.67
N GLY A 266 -17.36 0.84 -59.01
CA GLY A 266 -17.45 -0.64 -58.96
C GLY A 266 -16.95 -1.28 -57.64
N GLY A 267 -17.63 -2.24 -57.02
CA GLY A 267 -18.87 -2.92 -57.42
C GLY A 267 -18.89 -4.39 -56.98
N GLY A 268 -18.90 -4.66 -55.66
CA GLY A 268 -18.95 -6.02 -55.13
C GLY A 268 -19.03 -6.02 -53.61
N VAL A 269 -19.96 -6.79 -53.04
CA VAL A 269 -20.20 -6.87 -51.59
C VAL A 269 -19.47 -8.10 -51.04
N ALA A 270 -18.57 -7.91 -50.07
CA ALA A 270 -17.99 -8.98 -49.28
C ALA A 270 -17.89 -8.53 -47.82
N MET A 271 -18.46 -9.32 -46.91
CA MET A 271 -18.17 -9.20 -45.48
C MET A 271 -16.75 -9.70 -45.23
N GLU A 272 -15.86 -8.83 -44.77
CA GLU A 272 -14.52 -9.24 -44.36
C GLU A 272 -14.55 -9.68 -42.88
N ILE A 273 -14.31 -10.97 -42.67
CA ILE A 273 -14.25 -11.58 -41.35
C ILE A 273 -12.83 -11.39 -40.81
N VAL A 274 -12.64 -10.45 -39.90
CA VAL A 274 -11.35 -10.24 -39.22
C VAL A 274 -11.17 -11.34 -38.16
N PRO A 275 -10.06 -12.10 -38.16
CA PRO A 275 -9.86 -13.20 -37.21
C PRO A 275 -9.56 -12.68 -35.81
N VAL A 276 -10.07 -13.39 -34.80
CA VAL A 276 -9.71 -13.17 -33.40
C VAL A 276 -8.28 -13.66 -33.19
N ALA A 277 -7.38 -12.75 -32.76
CA ALA A 277 -6.03 -13.12 -32.38
C ALA A 277 -6.04 -13.96 -31.08
N GLU A 278 -5.30 -15.07 -31.08
CA GLU A 278 -5.19 -15.98 -29.93
C GLU A 278 -4.55 -15.30 -28.72
N ALA A 279 -4.97 -15.70 -27.52
CA ALA A 279 -4.30 -15.34 -26.29
C ALA A 279 -2.91 -16.00 -26.23
N PRO A 280 -1.85 -15.30 -25.79
CA PRO A 280 -0.53 -15.90 -25.66
C PRO A 280 -0.51 -16.98 -24.57
N ALA A 281 -0.01 -18.16 -24.93
CA ALA A 281 0.04 -19.32 -24.05
C ALA A 281 1.08 -19.18 -22.91
N LEU A 282 0.73 -19.71 -21.74
CA LEU A 282 1.65 -19.89 -20.61
C LEU A 282 2.83 -20.79 -21.01
N SER A 283 4.05 -20.43 -20.61
CA SER A 283 5.25 -21.28 -20.73
C SER A 283 5.77 -21.69 -19.35
N PRO A 284 6.18 -22.96 -19.15
CA PRO A 284 6.56 -23.48 -17.83
C PRO A 284 8.01 -23.16 -17.45
N GLY A 285 8.24 -22.74 -16.20
CA GLY A 285 9.59 -22.36 -15.76
C GLY A 285 9.73 -21.91 -14.30
N GLU A 286 9.13 -22.63 -13.34
CA GLU A 286 9.43 -22.38 -11.92
C GLU A 286 10.88 -22.74 -11.58
N SER A 287 11.59 -21.85 -10.87
CA SER A 287 12.79 -22.21 -10.11
C SER A 287 12.61 -21.81 -8.65
N THR A 288 12.54 -22.81 -7.77
CA THR A 288 12.18 -22.63 -6.36
C THR A 288 13.40 -22.24 -5.51
N ARG A 289 13.43 -20.99 -5.02
CA ARG A 289 14.34 -20.58 -3.94
C ARG A 289 13.65 -20.79 -2.58
N PRO A 290 14.31 -21.37 -1.56
CA PRO A 290 13.66 -21.73 -0.30
C PRO A 290 13.36 -20.51 0.58
N VAL A 291 12.09 -20.30 0.91
CA VAL A 291 11.62 -19.25 1.83
C VAL A 291 12.20 -19.45 3.23
N THR A 292 13.03 -18.51 3.71
CA THR A 292 13.52 -18.51 5.09
C THR A 292 12.54 -17.84 6.03
N LEU A 293 11.94 -18.65 6.90
CA LEU A 293 10.69 -18.32 7.57
C LEU A 293 10.92 -18.08 9.07
N ARG A 294 10.74 -16.84 9.54
CA ARG A 294 11.07 -16.42 10.92
C ARG A 294 10.01 -16.94 11.89
N ALA A 295 10.45 -17.70 12.90
CA ALA A 295 9.57 -18.32 13.89
C ALA A 295 8.79 -17.30 14.72
N LEU A 296 7.49 -17.56 14.95
CA LEU A 296 6.63 -16.74 15.80
C LEU A 296 6.69 -17.24 17.25
N ARG A 297 6.68 -16.32 18.21
CA ARG A 297 6.87 -16.59 19.64
C ARG A 297 6.42 -15.40 20.48
N LEU A 298 6.36 -15.56 21.80
CA LEU A 298 6.03 -14.50 22.74
C LEU A 298 6.72 -13.17 22.39
N GLY A 299 5.94 -12.09 22.25
CA GLY A 299 6.41 -10.76 21.85
C GLY A 299 6.56 -10.53 20.34
N SER A 300 6.33 -11.52 19.49
CA SER A 300 6.23 -11.32 18.04
C SER A 300 4.97 -10.50 17.72
N GLN A 301 5.03 -9.61 16.74
CA GLN A 301 3.88 -8.78 16.34
C GLN A 301 3.75 -8.67 14.81
N GLY A 302 2.54 -8.38 14.33
CA GLY A 302 2.26 -8.04 12.92
C GLY A 302 1.29 -8.99 12.20
N PRO A 303 1.08 -8.79 10.88
CA PRO A 303 0.07 -9.52 10.11
C PRO A 303 0.21 -11.05 10.18
N LEU A 304 1.45 -11.55 10.16
CA LEU A 304 1.73 -12.99 10.23
C LEU A 304 1.39 -13.60 11.61
N VAL A 305 1.55 -12.82 12.69
CA VAL A 305 1.08 -13.24 14.03
C VAL A 305 -0.44 -13.24 14.08
N LYS A 306 -1.08 -12.25 13.44
CA LYS A 306 -2.54 -12.18 13.35
C LYS A 306 -3.10 -13.38 12.59
N ALA A 307 -2.48 -13.73 11.46
CA ALA A 307 -2.80 -14.95 10.70
C ALA A 307 -2.59 -16.21 11.55
N TRP A 308 -1.52 -16.27 12.35
CA TRP A 308 -1.25 -17.39 13.27
C TRP A 308 -2.30 -17.53 14.36
N GLN A 309 -2.72 -16.41 14.97
CA GLN A 309 -3.82 -16.38 15.93
C GLN A 309 -5.14 -16.84 15.27
N SER A 310 -5.48 -16.31 14.09
CA SER A 310 -6.67 -16.72 13.34
C SER A 310 -6.65 -18.22 13.01
N PHE A 311 -5.49 -18.75 12.62
CA PHE A 311 -5.30 -20.19 12.39
C PHE A 311 -5.49 -21.01 13.68
N LEU A 312 -4.86 -20.63 14.79
CA LEU A 312 -5.03 -21.32 16.07
C LEU A 312 -6.49 -21.32 16.54
N GLN A 313 -7.20 -20.21 16.36
CA GLN A 313 -8.64 -20.10 16.65
C GLN A 313 -9.48 -20.99 15.73
N GLY A 314 -9.16 -21.05 14.43
CA GLY A 314 -9.78 -21.97 13.47
C GLY A 314 -9.57 -23.44 13.84
N GLN A 315 -8.40 -23.78 14.40
CA GLN A 315 -8.07 -25.10 14.93
C GLN A 315 -8.63 -25.37 16.35
N HIS A 316 -9.55 -24.53 16.84
CA HIS A 316 -10.23 -24.61 18.14
C HIS A 316 -9.34 -24.41 19.39
N PHE A 317 -8.18 -23.76 19.27
CA PHE A 317 -7.40 -23.27 20.42
C PHE A 317 -7.78 -21.80 20.74
N ASP A 318 -7.61 -21.34 21.99
CA ASP A 318 -7.86 -19.92 22.37
C ASP A 318 -6.54 -19.11 22.37
N PRO A 319 -6.16 -18.44 21.26
CA PRO A 319 -4.98 -17.58 21.22
C PRO A 319 -5.17 -16.25 21.97
N GLY A 320 -6.37 -15.96 22.49
CA GLY A 320 -6.76 -14.65 22.98
C GLY A 320 -7.28 -13.74 21.86
N GLY A 321 -6.85 -12.48 21.87
CA GLY A 321 -7.21 -11.52 20.83
C GLY A 321 -6.62 -11.92 19.48
N LEU A 322 -7.36 -11.63 18.40
CA LEU A 322 -6.80 -11.57 17.04
C LEU A 322 -6.24 -10.16 16.80
N ASP A 323 -5.32 -9.73 17.65
CA ASP A 323 -4.72 -8.39 17.68
C ASP A 323 -3.45 -8.29 16.82
N GLY A 324 -2.85 -9.43 16.48
CA GLY A 324 -1.54 -9.51 15.86
C GLY A 324 -0.39 -9.37 16.85
N GLU A 325 -0.61 -9.56 18.15
CA GLU A 325 0.40 -9.57 19.21
C GLU A 325 0.49 -10.94 19.88
N PHE A 326 1.62 -11.63 19.72
CA PHE A 326 1.82 -12.98 20.23
C PHE A 326 2.05 -12.91 21.74
N GLY A 327 0.97 -12.81 22.52
CA GLY A 327 0.97 -12.77 23.98
C GLY A 327 0.86 -14.15 24.63
N ASP A 328 0.76 -14.18 25.95
CA ASP A 328 0.74 -15.42 26.76
C ASP A 328 -0.34 -16.41 26.32
N LYS A 329 -1.54 -15.93 25.96
CA LYS A 329 -2.61 -16.76 25.41
C LYS A 329 -2.24 -17.36 24.04
N THR A 330 -1.65 -16.58 23.14
CA THR A 330 -1.19 -17.07 21.83
C THR A 330 -0.07 -18.09 21.98
N GLN A 331 0.81 -17.91 22.97
CA GLN A 331 1.83 -18.89 23.34
C GLN A 331 1.20 -20.19 23.87
N ALA A 332 0.26 -20.10 24.83
CA ALA A 332 -0.44 -21.26 25.37
C ALA A 332 -1.23 -22.03 24.30
N ALA A 333 -1.90 -21.33 23.38
CA ALA A 333 -2.57 -21.92 22.23
C ALA A 333 -1.59 -22.58 21.25
N THR A 334 -0.41 -21.98 21.03
CA THR A 334 0.66 -22.58 20.22
C THR A 334 1.18 -23.88 20.85
N SER A 335 1.43 -23.89 22.17
CA SER A 335 1.79 -25.09 22.93
C SER A 335 0.72 -26.18 22.84
N ALA A 336 -0.56 -25.83 23.00
CA ALA A 336 -1.67 -26.76 22.89
C ALA A 336 -1.80 -27.35 21.47
N PHE A 337 -1.65 -26.52 20.43
CA PHE A 337 -1.59 -26.96 19.04
C PHE A 337 -0.43 -27.93 18.78
N GLN A 338 0.76 -27.63 19.30
CA GLN A 338 1.92 -28.50 19.19
C GLN A 338 1.68 -29.87 19.85
N ALA A 339 1.18 -29.88 21.09
CA ALA A 339 0.88 -31.10 21.83
C ALA A 339 -0.16 -31.97 21.12
N ALA A 340 -1.26 -31.37 20.62
CA ALA A 340 -2.31 -32.07 19.89
C ALA A 340 -1.84 -32.67 18.55
N ASN A 341 -0.72 -32.18 18.00
CA ASN A 341 -0.15 -32.61 16.72
C ASN A 341 1.15 -33.42 16.85
N GLY A 342 1.52 -33.85 18.06
CA GLY A 342 2.71 -34.67 18.30
C GLY A 342 4.04 -33.92 18.15
N LEU A 343 4.05 -32.60 18.33
CA LEU A 343 5.24 -31.75 18.26
C LEU A 343 5.74 -31.37 19.66
N THR A 344 7.00 -30.91 19.75
CA THR A 344 7.53 -30.28 20.97
C THR A 344 6.70 -29.06 21.33
N SER A 345 6.10 -29.07 22.52
CA SER A 345 5.19 -28.03 23.02
C SER A 345 5.95 -26.86 23.68
N ASP A 346 6.79 -26.16 22.91
CA ASP A 346 7.60 -25.01 23.37
C ASP A 346 6.89 -23.64 23.28
N GLY A 347 5.70 -23.59 22.68
CA GLY A 347 4.94 -22.35 22.49
C GLY A 347 5.50 -21.44 21.39
N VAL A 348 6.41 -21.95 20.57
CA VAL A 348 7.04 -21.25 19.44
C VAL A 348 6.55 -21.85 18.13
N ALA A 349 5.93 -21.04 17.27
CA ALA A 349 5.62 -21.41 15.90
C ALA A 349 6.90 -21.36 15.04
N GLY A 350 7.81 -22.30 15.32
CA GLY A 350 9.04 -22.55 14.57
C GLY A 350 8.79 -23.47 13.37
N ARG A 351 9.85 -23.73 12.59
CA ARG A 351 9.79 -24.43 11.28
C ARG A 351 8.87 -25.65 11.27
N GLN A 352 8.96 -26.55 12.25
CA GLN A 352 8.14 -27.77 12.30
C GLN A 352 6.66 -27.48 12.63
N THR A 353 6.40 -26.60 13.60
CA THR A 353 5.05 -26.11 13.94
C THR A 353 4.37 -25.45 12.74
N ILE A 354 5.14 -24.64 12.00
CA ILE A 354 4.69 -23.94 10.79
C ILE A 354 4.41 -24.91 9.65
N ILE A 355 5.30 -25.86 9.36
CA ILE A 355 5.06 -26.90 8.33
C ILE A 355 3.82 -27.73 8.66
N LYS A 356 3.65 -28.11 9.94
CA LYS A 356 2.46 -28.85 10.38
C LYS A 356 1.19 -28.02 10.27
N ALA A 357 1.26 -26.72 10.50
CA ALA A 357 0.15 -25.81 10.30
C ALA A 357 -0.17 -25.57 8.82
N MET A 358 0.83 -25.50 7.94
CA MET A 358 0.63 -25.42 6.49
C MET A 358 -0.13 -26.63 5.94
N GLN A 359 0.21 -27.84 6.43
CA GLN A 359 -0.56 -29.07 6.14
C GLN A 359 -2.02 -29.03 6.65
N LEU A 360 -2.36 -28.05 7.50
CA LEU A 360 -3.68 -27.82 8.08
C LEU A 360 -4.29 -26.47 7.63
N GLY A 361 -3.72 -25.80 6.62
CA GLY A 361 -4.27 -24.58 6.00
C GLY A 361 -3.67 -23.24 6.43
N PHE A 362 -2.53 -23.21 7.13
CA PHE A 362 -1.82 -21.97 7.45
C PHE A 362 -0.91 -21.48 6.33
N GLU A 363 -0.92 -20.17 6.05
CA GLU A 363 -0.18 -19.55 4.93
C GLU A 363 0.69 -18.38 5.37
N LEU A 364 1.65 -18.00 4.50
CA LEU A 364 2.86 -17.31 4.94
C LEU A 364 3.48 -16.30 3.98
N ILE A 365 2.94 -16.18 2.75
CA ILE A 365 3.31 -15.13 1.79
C ILE A 365 2.01 -14.65 1.14
N GLU A 366 1.90 -13.35 0.91
CA GLU A 366 0.90 -12.75 0.02
C GLU A 366 1.29 -13.08 -1.44
N GLU A 367 0.59 -14.02 -2.07
CA GLU A 367 0.86 -14.47 -3.45
C GLU A 367 0.50 -13.39 -4.49
N PRO A 368 1.03 -13.44 -5.72
CA PRO A 368 0.62 -12.50 -6.77
C PRO A 368 -0.86 -12.73 -7.13
N ALA A 369 -1.66 -11.67 -7.10
CA ALA A 369 -3.11 -11.72 -7.38
C ALA A 369 -3.49 -12.09 -8.83
N SER A 370 -2.50 -12.37 -9.68
CA SER A 370 -2.67 -12.91 -11.03
C SER A 370 -2.80 -14.44 -11.07
N ASP A 371 -2.35 -15.15 -10.02
CA ASP A 371 -2.52 -16.59 -9.91
C ASP A 371 -3.90 -16.90 -9.29
N MET A 372 -4.80 -17.49 -10.08
CA MET A 372 -6.14 -17.84 -9.60
C MET A 372 -6.14 -18.83 -8.42
N THR A 373 -5.09 -19.63 -8.26
CA THR A 373 -4.97 -20.57 -7.13
C THR A 373 -4.58 -19.89 -5.82
N GLY A 374 -4.08 -18.66 -5.89
CA GLY A 374 -3.49 -17.95 -4.76
C GLY A 374 -4.48 -17.26 -3.81
N SER A 375 -4.04 -17.12 -2.57
CA SER A 375 -4.64 -16.37 -1.46
C SER A 375 -5.15 -14.97 -1.80
N ASN A 376 -4.44 -14.29 -2.69
CA ASN A 376 -4.63 -12.90 -3.09
C ASN A 376 -5.43 -12.69 -4.38
N PHE A 377 -5.71 -13.75 -5.14
CA PHE A 377 -6.67 -13.66 -6.23
C PHE A 377 -8.10 -13.65 -5.64
N PRO A 378 -9.00 -12.76 -6.06
CA PRO A 378 -8.90 -11.82 -7.17
C PRO A 378 -8.24 -10.50 -6.73
N PRO A 379 -7.64 -9.73 -7.66
CA PRO A 379 -7.07 -8.43 -7.33
C PRO A 379 -8.12 -7.46 -6.79
N ARG A 380 -7.68 -6.56 -5.90
CA ARG A 380 -8.49 -5.45 -5.41
C ARG A 380 -8.89 -4.54 -6.58
N PRO A 381 -10.13 -4.03 -6.63
CA PRO A 381 -10.47 -2.94 -7.55
C PRO A 381 -9.69 -1.66 -7.20
N ASP A 382 -9.61 -0.76 -8.17
CA ASP A 382 -9.01 0.58 -8.04
C ASP A 382 -9.90 1.58 -7.28
N PHE A 383 -11.14 1.20 -6.98
CA PHE A 383 -12.09 1.97 -6.17
C PHE A 383 -12.28 1.40 -4.74
N PRO A 384 -12.49 2.26 -3.73
CA PRO A 384 -12.75 1.84 -2.35
C PRO A 384 -14.21 1.42 -2.12
N PRO A 385 -14.51 0.67 -1.04
CA PRO A 385 -15.88 0.43 -0.57
C PRO A 385 -16.51 1.69 0.06
N LEU A 386 -17.82 1.68 0.29
CA LEU A 386 -18.52 2.75 1.03
C LEU A 386 -18.28 2.59 2.53
N GLU A 387 -17.13 3.05 3.03
CA GLU A 387 -16.60 2.70 4.36
C GLU A 387 -17.56 2.94 5.54
N ASN A 388 -18.27 4.07 5.55
CA ASN A 388 -18.98 4.57 6.73
C ASN A 388 -20.45 4.96 6.47
N THR A 389 -21.23 5.11 7.54
CA THR A 389 -22.66 5.43 7.48
C THR A 389 -22.95 6.70 6.69
N ALA A 390 -22.14 7.76 6.81
CA ALA A 390 -22.35 9.01 6.10
C ALA A 390 -22.14 8.86 4.58
N ALA A 391 -21.13 8.10 4.16
CA ALA A 391 -20.91 7.77 2.74
C ALA A 391 -22.10 6.98 2.15
N ARG A 392 -22.60 5.98 2.87
CA ARG A 392 -23.80 5.21 2.48
C ARG A 392 -25.04 6.10 2.37
N GLN A 393 -25.26 6.99 3.35
CA GLN A 393 -26.38 7.93 3.36
C GLN A 393 -26.28 9.01 2.26
N ALA A 394 -25.07 9.38 1.82
CA ALA A 394 -24.89 10.29 0.70
C ALA A 394 -25.33 9.68 -0.65
N VAL A 395 -25.19 8.36 -0.81
CA VAL A 395 -25.58 7.62 -2.02
C VAL A 395 -27.04 7.17 -1.99
N PHE A 396 -27.48 6.59 -0.86
CA PHE A 396 -28.80 5.93 -0.72
C PHE A 396 -29.84 6.79 0.02
N GLY A 397 -29.45 7.96 0.51
CA GLY A 397 -30.27 8.82 1.34
C GLY A 397 -30.24 8.42 2.83
N ALA A 398 -30.41 9.41 3.70
CA ALA A 398 -30.52 9.19 5.13
C ALA A 398 -31.93 8.72 5.55
N PHE A 399 -31.99 7.94 6.63
CA PHE A 399 -33.24 7.53 7.27
C PHE A 399 -33.11 7.54 8.78
N ASN A 400 -34.25 7.75 9.45
CA ASN A 400 -34.36 7.60 10.90
C ASN A 400 -34.57 6.13 11.24
N PHE A 401 -34.02 5.68 12.37
CA PHE A 401 -34.18 4.31 12.87
C PHE A 401 -34.13 4.28 14.40
N VAL A 402 -34.53 3.15 14.98
CA VAL A 402 -34.29 2.81 16.39
C VAL A 402 -33.59 1.44 16.47
N ALA A 403 -32.78 1.24 17.52
CA ALA A 403 -32.30 -0.10 17.84
C ALA A 403 -33.48 -1.02 18.17
N ASP A 404 -33.49 -2.23 17.60
CA ASP A 404 -34.55 -3.24 17.74
C ASP A 404 -33.89 -4.62 17.88
N PRO A 405 -33.02 -4.85 18.89
CA PRO A 405 -32.18 -6.04 18.97
C PRO A 405 -33.02 -7.32 19.12
N ARG A 406 -32.70 -8.33 18.33
CA ARG A 406 -33.39 -9.63 18.30
C ARG A 406 -32.50 -10.77 18.81
N PRO A 407 -33.05 -11.91 19.26
CA PRO A 407 -32.26 -13.02 19.77
C PRO A 407 -31.22 -13.57 18.78
N ASP A 408 -31.59 -13.61 17.49
CA ASP A 408 -30.81 -14.02 16.32
C ASP A 408 -29.95 -12.89 15.73
N ASN A 409 -30.36 -11.63 15.92
CA ASN A 409 -29.68 -10.46 15.38
C ASN A 409 -29.66 -9.30 16.40
N ARG A 410 -28.64 -9.28 17.26
CA ARG A 410 -28.46 -8.24 18.28
C ARG A 410 -28.18 -6.85 17.69
N GLU A 411 -27.65 -6.79 16.47
CA GLU A 411 -27.42 -5.56 15.73
C GLU A 411 -28.64 -5.05 14.97
N ASN A 412 -29.79 -5.71 15.06
CA ASN A 412 -31.00 -5.35 14.33
C ASN A 412 -31.52 -3.95 14.70
N ILE A 413 -31.96 -3.22 13.69
CA ILE A 413 -32.63 -1.92 13.81
C ILE A 413 -34.01 -1.98 13.17
N ARG A 414 -34.87 -1.01 13.53
CA ARG A 414 -36.14 -0.75 12.84
C ARG A 414 -36.09 0.62 12.19
N ILE A 415 -36.16 0.65 10.86
CA ILE A 415 -36.26 1.89 10.07
C ILE A 415 -37.62 2.55 10.36
N LEU A 416 -37.62 3.87 10.45
CA LEU A 416 -38.80 4.69 10.69
C LEU A 416 -39.23 5.46 9.44
N GLY A 417 -40.53 5.75 9.34
CA GLY A 417 -41.10 6.49 8.21
C GLY A 417 -41.21 5.62 6.95
N THR A 418 -41.07 6.23 5.79
CA THR A 418 -41.35 5.59 4.49
C THR A 418 -40.11 5.16 3.72
N TRP A 419 -38.90 5.45 4.21
CA TRP A 419 -37.66 5.26 3.44
C TRP A 419 -37.49 3.84 2.88
N GLU A 420 -37.78 2.81 3.67
CA GLU A 420 -37.70 1.41 3.19
C GLU A 420 -38.67 1.16 2.03
N ARG A 421 -39.94 1.56 2.16
CA ARG A 421 -40.97 1.42 1.13
C ARG A 421 -40.60 2.19 -0.15
N ASP A 422 -40.03 3.37 0.02
CA ASP A 422 -39.77 4.30 -1.08
C ASP A 422 -38.48 3.97 -1.84
N ASN A 423 -37.57 3.17 -1.26
CA ASN A 423 -36.25 2.91 -1.83
C ASN A 423 -35.89 1.43 -2.02
N ILE A 424 -36.48 0.49 -1.26
CA ILE A 424 -36.18 -0.95 -1.37
C ILE A 424 -37.23 -1.64 -2.25
N VAL A 425 -36.77 -2.18 -3.37
CA VAL A 425 -37.60 -2.87 -4.37
C VAL A 425 -37.25 -4.35 -4.47
N SER A 426 -38.19 -5.17 -4.93
CA SER A 426 -37.94 -6.57 -5.26
C SER A 426 -37.38 -6.67 -6.68
N VAL A 427 -36.06 -6.82 -6.81
CA VAL A 427 -35.36 -6.98 -8.10
C VAL A 427 -35.46 -8.44 -8.56
N PRO A 428 -36.05 -8.75 -9.73
CA PRO A 428 -36.12 -10.13 -10.23
C PRO A 428 -34.73 -10.65 -10.59
N ILE A 429 -34.31 -11.75 -9.97
CA ILE A 429 -33.03 -12.45 -10.21
C ILE A 429 -33.37 -13.93 -10.45
N PRO A 430 -33.84 -14.31 -11.66
CA PRO A 430 -34.17 -15.70 -11.97
C PRO A 430 -32.97 -16.65 -11.85
N GLN A 431 -31.75 -16.13 -11.94
CA GLN A 431 -30.49 -16.86 -11.77
C GLN A 431 -30.37 -17.56 -10.41
N LEU A 432 -30.95 -17.00 -9.33
CA LEU A 432 -30.98 -17.64 -8.02
C LEU A 432 -31.63 -19.03 -8.08
N ARG A 433 -32.74 -19.16 -8.83
CA ARG A 433 -33.43 -20.45 -9.01
C ARG A 433 -32.73 -21.38 -10.00
N LYS A 434 -31.90 -20.84 -10.90
CA LYS A 434 -31.06 -21.63 -11.80
C LYS A 434 -29.89 -22.28 -11.04
N ALA A 435 -29.29 -21.55 -10.10
CA ALA A 435 -28.21 -22.05 -9.24
C ALA A 435 -28.72 -22.95 -8.09
N LEU A 436 -29.70 -22.46 -7.33
CA LEU A 436 -30.12 -23.04 -6.04
C LEU A 436 -31.42 -23.87 -6.13
N GLY A 437 -31.99 -24.01 -7.33
CA GLY A 437 -33.23 -24.74 -7.57
C GLY A 437 -34.52 -23.97 -7.22
N ALA A 438 -35.66 -24.62 -7.44
CA ALA A 438 -36.98 -23.96 -7.47
C ALA A 438 -37.43 -23.33 -6.15
N GLN A 439 -36.91 -23.77 -5.00
CA GLN A 439 -37.24 -23.24 -3.67
C GLN A 439 -36.54 -21.91 -3.37
N ALA A 440 -35.50 -21.55 -4.13
CA ALA A 440 -34.82 -20.28 -3.97
C ALA A 440 -35.74 -19.08 -4.31
N PRO A 441 -35.51 -17.90 -3.70
CA PRO A 441 -36.28 -16.71 -4.02
C PRO A 441 -36.09 -16.30 -5.48
N ALA A 442 -37.16 -15.81 -6.12
CA ALA A 442 -37.13 -15.31 -7.49
C ALA A 442 -36.58 -13.87 -7.60
N SER A 443 -36.35 -13.21 -6.46
CA SER A 443 -36.00 -11.80 -6.38
C SER A 443 -35.22 -11.49 -5.10
N MET A 444 -34.37 -10.46 -5.18
CA MET A 444 -33.68 -9.87 -4.05
C MET A 444 -34.36 -8.57 -3.62
N ARG A 445 -34.38 -8.25 -2.33
CA ARG A 445 -34.79 -6.92 -1.84
C ARG A 445 -33.56 -6.02 -1.89
N PHE A 446 -33.54 -5.06 -2.81
CA PHE A 446 -32.37 -4.22 -3.05
C PHE A 446 -32.75 -2.75 -3.26
N HIS A 447 -31.77 -1.85 -3.13
CA HIS A 447 -32.00 -0.43 -3.34
C HIS A 447 -32.30 -0.12 -4.82
N LYS A 448 -33.37 0.63 -5.08
CA LYS A 448 -33.85 0.93 -6.44
C LYS A 448 -32.79 1.54 -7.37
N LEU A 449 -31.87 2.34 -6.83
CA LEU A 449 -30.78 2.95 -7.61
C LEU A 449 -29.80 1.90 -8.18
N ALA A 450 -29.59 0.79 -7.46
CA ALA A 450 -28.70 -0.29 -7.85
C ALA A 450 -29.42 -1.52 -8.43
N ALA A 451 -30.74 -1.43 -8.67
CA ALA A 451 -31.52 -2.53 -9.21
C ALA A 451 -31.08 -2.95 -10.63
N GLY A 452 -30.65 -1.97 -11.45
CA GLY A 452 -30.13 -2.22 -12.80
C GLY A 452 -28.78 -2.95 -12.77
N GLN A 453 -27.79 -2.40 -12.06
CA GLN A 453 -26.45 -3.01 -11.96
C GLN A 453 -26.47 -4.37 -11.24
N LEU A 454 -27.35 -4.58 -10.24
CA LEU A 454 -27.54 -5.91 -9.64
C LEU A 454 -28.05 -6.93 -10.67
N LYS A 455 -29.07 -6.55 -11.46
CA LYS A 455 -29.60 -7.45 -12.49
C LYS A 455 -28.54 -7.76 -13.56
N ALA A 456 -27.81 -6.75 -14.02
CA ALA A 456 -26.73 -6.91 -15.01
C ALA A 456 -25.59 -7.81 -14.48
N LEU A 457 -25.19 -7.66 -13.21
CA LEU A 457 -24.20 -8.53 -12.56
C LEU A 457 -24.61 -10.02 -12.59
N TRP A 458 -25.83 -10.33 -12.17
CA TRP A 458 -26.31 -11.72 -12.17
C TRP A 458 -26.49 -12.27 -13.60
N GLU A 459 -26.89 -11.44 -14.55
CA GLU A 459 -26.92 -11.80 -15.98
C GLU A 459 -25.51 -12.02 -16.56
N ASP A 460 -24.48 -11.28 -16.11
CA ASP A 460 -23.08 -11.49 -16.50
C ASP A 460 -22.50 -12.77 -15.91
N TRP A 461 -22.75 -13.06 -14.63
CA TRP A 461 -22.36 -14.33 -14.01
C TRP A 461 -23.02 -15.53 -14.71
N GLU A 462 -24.26 -15.39 -15.17
CA GLU A 462 -24.89 -16.39 -16.04
C GLU A 462 -24.18 -16.52 -17.40
N ARG A 463 -23.91 -15.42 -18.10
CA ARG A 463 -23.21 -15.46 -19.40
C ARG A 463 -21.77 -16.01 -19.28
N ALA A 464 -21.13 -15.84 -18.13
CA ALA A 464 -19.82 -16.42 -17.81
C ALA A 464 -19.86 -17.89 -17.35
N ASN A 465 -21.05 -18.51 -17.24
CA ASN A 465 -21.28 -19.86 -16.69
C ASN A 465 -20.81 -20.05 -15.23
N LEU A 466 -20.86 -19.00 -14.41
CA LEU A 466 -20.39 -19.02 -13.02
C LEU A 466 -21.51 -19.22 -11.97
N LEU A 467 -22.74 -19.51 -12.39
CA LEU A 467 -23.85 -19.78 -11.44
C LEU A 467 -23.62 -21.06 -10.60
N ASP A 468 -22.72 -21.94 -11.03
CA ASP A 468 -22.30 -23.13 -10.28
C ASP A 468 -21.53 -22.79 -8.98
N ARG A 469 -20.98 -21.57 -8.88
CA ARG A 469 -20.32 -21.05 -7.68
C ARG A 469 -21.29 -20.70 -6.57
N ILE A 470 -22.59 -20.52 -6.87
CA ILE A 470 -23.59 -20.07 -5.89
C ILE A 470 -24.23 -21.29 -5.21
N LEU A 471 -23.96 -21.47 -3.92
CA LEU A 471 -24.39 -22.60 -3.09
C LEU A 471 -25.45 -22.22 -2.05
N SER A 472 -25.46 -20.95 -1.62
CA SER A 472 -26.52 -20.35 -0.80
C SER A 472 -26.74 -18.89 -1.20
N TYR A 473 -27.86 -18.32 -0.71
CA TYR A 473 -28.12 -16.89 -0.74
C TYR A 473 -28.68 -16.50 0.62
N ASP A 474 -27.91 -15.68 1.33
CA ASP A 474 -28.03 -15.51 2.78
C ASP A 474 -28.63 -14.15 3.18
N GLY A 475 -28.99 -13.36 2.17
CA GLY A 475 -29.78 -12.14 2.31
C GLY A 475 -29.24 -10.97 1.50
N SER A 476 -30.02 -9.90 1.44
CA SER A 476 -29.63 -8.64 0.78
C SER A 476 -30.03 -7.45 1.64
N PHE A 477 -31.32 -7.19 1.78
CA PHE A 477 -31.82 -6.17 2.70
C PHE A 477 -32.04 -6.72 4.12
N VAL A 478 -31.17 -6.31 5.05
CA VAL A 478 -31.25 -6.61 6.49
C VAL A 478 -30.95 -5.33 7.28
N PRO A 479 -31.96 -4.66 7.87
CA PRO A 479 -31.78 -3.50 8.72
C PRO A 479 -30.97 -3.82 9.99
N ARG A 480 -29.65 -3.62 9.94
CA ARG A 480 -28.75 -3.83 11.09
C ARG A 480 -27.54 -2.88 11.09
N PHE A 481 -26.95 -2.71 12.26
CA PHE A 481 -25.57 -2.26 12.36
C PHE A 481 -24.59 -3.30 11.77
N ILE A 482 -23.36 -2.88 11.51
CA ILE A 482 -22.24 -3.80 11.25
C ILE A 482 -22.07 -4.72 12.47
N ARG A 483 -21.77 -6.01 12.27
CA ARG A 483 -21.64 -7.00 13.37
C ARG A 483 -20.61 -6.53 14.41
N GLY A 484 -21.02 -6.41 15.67
CA GLY A 484 -20.22 -5.85 16.76
C GLY A 484 -20.12 -4.31 16.81
N SER A 485 -20.84 -3.58 15.95
CA SER A 485 -20.97 -2.12 16.03
C SER A 485 -22.34 -1.71 16.60
N THR A 486 -22.37 -0.57 17.29
CA THR A 486 -23.59 0.10 17.78
C THR A 486 -23.80 1.48 17.13
N THR A 487 -22.91 1.88 16.21
CA THR A 487 -22.89 3.23 15.62
C THR A 487 -22.82 3.23 14.10
N GLN A 488 -22.30 2.17 13.47
CA GLN A 488 -22.14 2.08 12.02
C GLN A 488 -23.20 1.18 11.39
N LEU A 489 -23.99 1.72 10.47
CA LEU A 489 -24.97 0.96 9.69
C LEU A 489 -24.26 0.11 8.62
N SER A 490 -24.75 -1.12 8.46
CA SER A 490 -24.27 -2.07 7.43
C SER A 490 -24.82 -1.69 6.04
N ASN A 491 -24.12 -2.05 4.96
CA ASN A 491 -24.66 -1.91 3.59
C ASN A 491 -25.97 -2.70 3.38
N HIS A 492 -26.19 -3.80 4.10
CA HIS A 492 -27.50 -4.48 4.11
C HIS A 492 -28.65 -3.60 4.61
N ALA A 493 -28.39 -2.65 5.51
CA ALA A 493 -29.43 -1.74 6.03
C ALA A 493 -29.88 -0.71 4.99
N PHE A 494 -29.07 -0.48 3.95
CA PHE A 494 -29.42 0.34 2.79
C PHE A 494 -29.94 -0.50 1.62
N GLY A 495 -29.93 -1.84 1.73
CA GLY A 495 -30.22 -2.74 0.61
C GLY A 495 -29.18 -2.62 -0.50
N SER A 496 -27.93 -2.32 -0.14
CA SER A 496 -26.81 -2.11 -1.05
C SER A 496 -25.75 -3.21 -0.96
N ALA A 497 -26.10 -4.36 -0.39
CA ALA A 497 -25.23 -5.53 -0.33
C ALA A 497 -26.03 -6.83 -0.38
N PHE A 498 -25.37 -7.93 -0.70
CA PHE A 498 -25.90 -9.28 -0.58
C PHE A 498 -24.82 -10.28 -0.12
N ASP A 499 -25.25 -11.32 0.55
CA ASP A 499 -24.41 -12.42 1.02
C ASP A 499 -24.73 -13.72 0.25
N ILE A 500 -23.70 -14.45 -0.14
CA ILE A 500 -23.77 -15.78 -0.79
C ILE A 500 -22.68 -16.70 -0.21
N ASN A 501 -22.96 -18.01 -0.14
CA ASN A 501 -22.05 -19.02 0.40
C ASN A 501 -21.59 -18.72 1.84
N ALA A 502 -22.48 -18.22 2.70
CA ALA A 502 -22.16 -17.81 4.07
C ALA A 502 -21.62 -18.96 4.94
N ASP A 503 -22.18 -20.17 4.77
CA ASP A 503 -21.72 -21.38 5.49
C ASP A 503 -20.29 -21.76 5.10
N GLU A 504 -19.91 -21.58 3.83
CA GLU A 504 -18.54 -21.83 3.35
C GLU A 504 -17.57 -20.66 3.59
N ASN A 505 -18.05 -19.42 3.72
CA ASN A 505 -17.24 -18.21 3.85
C ASN A 505 -17.56 -17.40 5.14
N PRO A 506 -17.39 -17.98 6.34
CA PRO A 506 -17.79 -17.32 7.58
C PRO A 506 -16.98 -16.05 7.87
N LEU A 507 -17.67 -15.01 8.36
CA LEU A 507 -17.12 -13.68 8.63
C LEU A 507 -15.87 -13.69 9.54
N GLY A 508 -14.74 -13.24 8.99
CA GLY A 508 -13.42 -13.20 9.63
C GLY A 508 -12.53 -14.39 9.29
N ALA A 509 -13.06 -15.45 8.69
CA ALA A 509 -12.27 -16.51 8.10
C ALA A 509 -11.72 -16.10 6.74
N ARG A 510 -10.72 -16.86 6.26
CA ARG A 510 -10.20 -16.70 4.90
C ARG A 510 -11.27 -17.15 3.89
N PRO A 511 -11.61 -16.35 2.86
CA PRO A 511 -12.55 -16.77 1.83
C PRO A 511 -12.05 -17.99 1.06
N VAL A 512 -12.96 -18.88 0.66
CA VAL A 512 -12.63 -20.16 0.01
C VAL A 512 -11.84 -19.94 -1.28
N LEU A 513 -10.76 -20.71 -1.48
CA LEU A 513 -9.90 -20.65 -2.66
C LEU A 513 -10.58 -21.18 -3.93
N VAL A 514 -10.16 -20.67 -5.10
CA VAL A 514 -10.64 -21.14 -6.41
C VAL A 514 -10.47 -22.66 -6.52
N GLY A 515 -11.46 -23.32 -7.13
CA GLY A 515 -11.48 -24.78 -7.29
C GLY A 515 -11.97 -25.55 -6.06
N HIS A 516 -12.11 -24.90 -4.90
CA HIS A 516 -12.79 -25.49 -3.74
C HIS A 516 -14.28 -25.13 -3.73
N ARG A 517 -15.13 -26.08 -3.29
CA ARG A 517 -16.58 -25.88 -3.14
C ARG A 517 -16.84 -24.69 -2.21
N GLY A 518 -17.55 -23.69 -2.70
CA GLY A 518 -17.89 -22.47 -1.96
C GLY A 518 -17.07 -21.24 -2.34
N SER A 519 -16.08 -21.36 -3.23
CA SER A 519 -15.36 -20.18 -3.73
C SER A 519 -16.28 -19.24 -4.49
N VAL A 520 -16.15 -17.96 -4.18
CA VAL A 520 -16.79 -16.85 -4.89
C VAL A 520 -15.74 -15.97 -5.58
N ARG A 521 -14.46 -16.35 -5.58
CA ARG A 521 -13.34 -15.53 -6.06
C ARG A 521 -13.42 -15.29 -7.56
N GLU A 522 -13.89 -16.28 -8.30
CA GLU A 522 -14.15 -16.23 -9.74
C GLU A 522 -15.25 -15.20 -10.11
N LEU A 523 -16.15 -14.88 -9.18
CA LEU A 523 -17.26 -13.95 -9.38
C LEU A 523 -16.84 -12.47 -9.29
N VAL A 524 -15.80 -12.18 -8.51
CA VAL A 524 -15.46 -10.81 -8.07
C VAL A 524 -15.02 -9.90 -9.21
N SER A 525 -14.25 -10.39 -10.18
CA SER A 525 -13.81 -9.55 -11.29
C SER A 525 -14.99 -8.97 -12.08
N ILE A 526 -16.04 -9.78 -12.29
CA ILE A 526 -17.30 -9.34 -12.90
C ILE A 526 -18.06 -8.40 -11.96
N ALA A 527 -18.13 -8.71 -10.65
CA ALA A 527 -18.75 -7.83 -9.64
C ALA A 527 -18.14 -6.42 -9.64
N ASN A 528 -16.80 -6.34 -9.71
CA ASN A 528 -16.06 -5.08 -9.75
C ASN A 528 -16.46 -4.23 -10.97
N ARG A 529 -16.67 -4.84 -12.16
CA ARG A 529 -17.15 -4.13 -13.36
C ARG A 529 -18.56 -3.55 -13.22
N HIS A 530 -19.38 -4.10 -12.32
CA HIS A 530 -20.74 -3.60 -12.00
C HIS A 530 -20.76 -2.68 -10.77
N GLY A 531 -19.60 -2.19 -10.33
CA GLY A 531 -19.46 -1.26 -9.21
C GLY A 531 -19.67 -1.88 -7.82
N PHE A 532 -19.54 -3.20 -7.71
CA PHE A 532 -19.53 -3.90 -6.42
C PHE A 532 -18.10 -4.05 -5.88
N TYR A 533 -17.96 -4.03 -4.57
CA TYR A 533 -16.75 -4.37 -3.83
C TYR A 533 -16.98 -5.67 -3.06
N TRP A 534 -15.97 -6.54 -3.00
CA TRP A 534 -16.05 -7.83 -2.33
C TRP A 534 -15.45 -7.77 -0.91
N GLY A 535 -16.21 -8.24 0.07
CA GLY A 535 -15.81 -8.20 1.48
C GLY A 535 -14.60 -9.08 1.81
N GLY A 536 -14.26 -10.05 0.96
CA GLY A 536 -13.02 -10.82 1.07
C GLY A 536 -11.75 -9.97 0.98
N HIS A 537 -11.83 -8.73 0.45
CA HIS A 537 -10.73 -7.76 0.46
C HIS A 537 -10.62 -6.94 1.75
N PHE A 538 -11.54 -7.06 2.72
CA PHE A 538 -11.46 -6.31 3.99
C PHE A 538 -10.27 -6.78 4.85
N GLY A 539 -9.34 -5.86 5.14
CA GLY A 539 -8.01 -6.24 5.64
C GLY A 539 -7.96 -6.84 7.04
N SER A 540 -8.68 -6.27 8.02
CA SER A 540 -8.57 -6.71 9.42
C SER A 540 -9.50 -7.87 9.80
N ARG A 541 -10.55 -8.09 8.99
CA ARG A 541 -11.61 -9.10 9.13
C ARG A 541 -12.25 -9.32 7.75
N PRO A 542 -11.76 -10.28 6.94
CA PRO A 542 -12.35 -10.59 5.64
C PRO A 542 -13.80 -11.05 5.77
N ASP A 543 -14.63 -10.73 4.79
CA ASP A 543 -16.04 -11.11 4.73
C ASP A 543 -16.33 -11.78 3.39
N GLY A 544 -15.92 -13.04 3.26
CA GLY A 544 -15.85 -13.74 1.97
C GLY A 544 -17.20 -13.94 1.27
N MET A 545 -18.29 -14.00 2.04
CA MET A 545 -19.66 -14.12 1.52
C MET A 545 -20.21 -12.81 0.92
N HIS A 546 -19.60 -11.67 1.26
CA HIS A 546 -20.23 -10.35 1.16
C HIS A 546 -19.88 -9.62 -0.14
N PHE A 547 -20.90 -9.09 -0.82
CA PHE A 547 -20.75 -8.18 -1.95
C PHE A 547 -21.56 -6.90 -1.71
N GLU A 548 -20.91 -5.73 -1.77
CA GLU A 548 -21.54 -4.43 -1.50
C GLU A 548 -21.34 -3.42 -2.65
N ILE A 549 -22.25 -2.47 -2.82
CA ILE A 549 -22.10 -1.37 -3.77
C ILE A 549 -21.00 -0.41 -3.30
N ALA A 550 -19.98 -0.20 -4.15
CA ALA A 550 -19.03 0.90 -4.01
C ALA A 550 -19.55 2.19 -4.66
N PHE A 551 -20.17 2.09 -5.84
CA PHE A 551 -20.75 3.22 -6.57
C PHE A 551 -21.94 2.83 -7.45
N ILE A 552 -22.78 3.82 -7.78
CA ILE A 552 -23.90 3.66 -8.71
C ILE A 552 -23.41 3.94 -10.13
N GLN A 553 -23.56 2.96 -11.02
CA GLN A 553 -23.29 3.14 -12.45
C GLN A 553 -24.35 4.02 -13.10
N ARG A 554 -23.94 4.85 -14.07
CA ARG A 554 -24.88 5.69 -14.81
C ARG A 554 -25.52 4.87 -15.93
N SER A 555 -26.76 5.20 -16.27
CA SER A 555 -27.59 4.41 -17.20
C SER A 555 -27.01 4.19 -18.60
N ASN A 556 -25.97 4.95 -18.99
CA ASN A 556 -25.27 4.82 -20.27
C ASN A 556 -24.09 3.83 -20.24
N GLU A 557 -23.77 3.26 -19.07
CA GLU A 557 -22.62 2.36 -18.84
C GLU A 557 -23.04 0.88 -18.75
N ILE A 558 -24.33 0.58 -18.93
CA ILE A 558 -24.97 -0.74 -18.72
C ILE A 558 -25.41 -1.37 -20.07
N ALA A 559 -24.72 -1.04 -21.17
CA ALA A 559 -25.07 -1.43 -22.54
C ALA A 559 -24.07 -2.42 -23.16
#